data_AF-A0A344UBB2-F1
#
_entry.id   AF-A0A344UBB2-F1
#
_cell.length_a   1.000
_cell.length_b   1.000
_cell.length_c   1.000
_cell.angle_alpha   90.00
_cell.angle_beta   90.00
_cell.angle_gamma   90.00
#
_symmetry.space_group_name_H-M   'P 1'
#
loop_
_entity.id
_entity.type
_entity.pdbx_description
1 polymer ?
#
loop_
_entity_poly.entity_id
_entity_poly.type
_entity_poly.pdbx_seq_one_letter_code
_entity_poly.pdbx_strand_id
1 'polypeptide(L)'
;MEKDCGDPAVTRVREAAEAGDWAGVRDGLAARPDNGDRAGMLWTLSEVAGVEEWIHRAIAAEPDSALPLLVAGTRYVGWGWEARTGARATHVSRAQFEVFHERLRRAETFLYAAAEREPDWVSPWQVLQTSGRGLEVGPVVAQRRFEAVVRRDPFHLRAHQQHLQQVCRKWGGSHEEMHAFARASMLKAPEGSLLGQLVALAHIEHWLDLDGEACAQYMRGSDVVRSLREAADRSVLHAGFAAGDGRVQACNSFAMAFALAGDKEYARRCFDATGGVVSEFPWYYINGGDPVAAYRNYRSSVGA
;
A
#
# COMPACT_ATOMS: atom_id res chain seq x y z
N MET A 1 -3.24 16.92 -3.60
CA MET A 1 -2.66 15.65 -3.13
C MET A 1 -3.85 14.74 -2.91
N GLU A 2 -4.10 13.78 -3.80
CA GLU A 2 -5.20 12.84 -3.58
C GLU A 2 -4.78 11.90 -2.43
N LYS A 3 -5.14 12.30 -1.21
CA LYS A 3 -5.22 11.37 -0.06
C LYS A 3 -6.43 10.43 -0.23
N ASP A 4 -7.46 10.94 -0.88
CA ASP A 4 -8.60 10.20 -1.37
C ASP A 4 -8.53 10.34 -2.90
N CYS A 5 -8.49 9.25 -3.66
CA CYS A 5 -8.99 9.30 -5.05
C CYS A 5 -10.31 10.07 -4.97
N GLY A 6 -10.59 11.04 -5.85
CA GLY A 6 -11.78 11.91 -5.82
C GLY A 6 -13.15 11.21 -5.93
N ASP A 7 -13.22 9.96 -5.51
CA ASP A 7 -14.35 9.11 -5.25
C ASP A 7 -15.19 9.63 -4.08
N PRO A 8 -16.39 10.17 -4.36
CA PRO A 8 -17.30 10.68 -3.34
C PRO A 8 -17.70 9.63 -2.29
N ALA A 9 -17.58 8.33 -2.58
CA ALA A 9 -17.90 7.29 -1.62
C ALA A 9 -16.87 7.23 -0.48
N VAL A 10 -15.59 7.46 -0.77
CA VAL A 10 -14.53 7.51 0.26
C VAL A 10 -14.75 8.71 1.17
N THR A 11 -15.07 9.88 0.60
CA THR A 11 -15.40 11.09 1.37
C THR A 11 -16.60 10.86 2.30
N ARG A 12 -17.69 10.27 1.79
CA ARG A 12 -18.87 9.97 2.63
C ARG A 12 -18.55 9.01 3.79
N VAL A 13 -17.75 7.97 3.53
CA VAL A 13 -17.33 7.03 4.59
C VAL A 13 -16.47 7.73 5.64
N ARG A 14 -15.58 8.65 5.23
CA ARG A 14 -14.78 9.48 6.13
C ARG A 14 -15.67 10.35 7.03
N GLU A 15 -16.59 11.12 6.43
CA GLU A 15 -17.51 12.00 7.14
C GLU A 15 -18.39 11.23 8.14
N ALA A 16 -18.91 10.05 7.73
CA ALA A 16 -19.68 9.18 8.63
C ALA A 16 -18.84 8.69 9.81
N ALA A 17 -17.58 8.31 9.57
CA ALA A 17 -16.68 7.86 10.62
C ALA A 17 -16.30 8.98 11.61
N GLU A 18 -16.09 10.21 11.11
CA GLU A 18 -15.85 11.41 11.93
C GLU A 18 -17.06 11.78 12.79
N ALA A 19 -18.28 11.56 12.26
CA ALA A 19 -19.53 11.78 12.98
C ALA A 19 -19.89 10.64 13.97
N GLY A 20 -19.16 9.52 13.96
CA GLY A 20 -19.51 8.32 14.72
C GLY A 20 -20.78 7.62 14.24
N ASP A 21 -21.16 7.85 12.97
CA ASP A 21 -22.31 7.21 12.32
C ASP A 21 -21.93 5.85 11.75
N TRP A 22 -22.12 4.81 12.56
CA TRP A 22 -21.87 3.43 12.13
C TRP A 22 -22.74 3.01 10.94
N ALA A 23 -23.98 3.50 10.83
CA ALA A 23 -24.86 3.10 9.72
C ALA A 23 -24.32 3.62 8.39
N GLY A 24 -23.89 4.89 8.33
CA GLY A 24 -23.24 5.47 7.16
C GLY A 24 -21.94 4.74 6.77
N VAL A 25 -21.11 4.38 7.74
CA VAL A 25 -19.87 3.60 7.49
C VAL A 25 -20.21 2.20 6.94
N ARG A 26 -21.14 1.49 7.59
CA ARG A 26 -21.57 0.15 7.17
C ARG A 26 -22.12 0.16 5.76
N ASP A 27 -23.02 1.07 5.45
CA ASP A 27 -23.68 1.14 4.14
C ASP A 27 -22.67 1.49 3.03
N GLY A 28 -21.72 2.39 3.32
CA GLY A 28 -20.63 2.72 2.39
C GLY A 28 -19.70 1.53 2.09
N LEU A 29 -19.34 0.75 3.11
CA LEU A 29 -18.51 -0.45 2.95
C LEU A 29 -19.27 -1.62 2.28
N ALA A 30 -20.54 -1.80 2.60
CA ALA A 30 -21.39 -2.85 2.04
C ALA A 30 -21.69 -2.62 0.55
N ALA A 31 -21.67 -1.37 0.10
CA ALA A 31 -21.84 -1.01 -1.32
C ALA A 31 -20.68 -1.47 -2.23
N ARG A 32 -19.58 -1.99 -1.66
CA ARG A 32 -18.41 -2.45 -2.42
C ARG A 32 -18.06 -3.89 -2.11
N PRO A 33 -17.64 -4.68 -3.11
CA PRO A 33 -17.13 -6.02 -2.85
C PRO A 33 -15.82 -5.94 -2.07
N ASP A 34 -15.55 -6.98 -1.27
CA ASP A 34 -14.36 -7.00 -0.39
C ASP A 34 -13.04 -7.06 -1.16
N ASN A 35 -13.01 -7.78 -2.28
CA ASN A 35 -11.86 -7.91 -3.17
C ASN A 35 -11.67 -6.73 -4.14
N GLY A 36 -12.44 -5.65 -3.97
CA GLY A 36 -12.36 -4.45 -4.81
C GLY A 36 -11.97 -3.20 -4.00
N ASP A 37 -12.56 -2.07 -4.36
CA ASP A 37 -12.21 -0.73 -3.85
C ASP A 37 -12.52 -0.49 -2.36
N ARG A 38 -12.90 -1.55 -1.61
CA ARG A 38 -13.06 -1.51 -0.15
C ARG A 38 -11.73 -1.24 0.55
N ALA A 39 -10.60 -1.68 -0.01
CA ALA A 39 -9.28 -1.44 0.58
C ALA A 39 -8.94 0.05 0.73
N GLY A 40 -9.39 0.90 -0.22
CA GLY A 40 -9.23 2.35 -0.12
C GLY A 40 -10.05 2.96 1.02
N MET A 41 -11.31 2.54 1.17
CA MET A 41 -12.16 2.96 2.28
C MET A 41 -11.62 2.52 3.64
N LEU A 42 -11.09 1.29 3.73
CA LEU A 42 -10.46 0.79 4.95
C LEU A 42 -9.20 1.60 5.30
N TRP A 43 -8.37 1.95 4.31
CA TRP A 43 -7.25 2.85 4.54
C TRP A 43 -7.71 4.18 5.14
N THR A 44 -8.73 4.81 4.55
CA THR A 44 -9.33 6.04 5.07
C THR A 44 -9.81 5.89 6.51
N LEU A 45 -10.56 4.82 6.81
CA LEU A 45 -11.03 4.53 8.17
C LEU A 45 -9.89 4.29 9.17
N SER A 46 -8.74 3.80 8.70
CA SER A 46 -7.55 3.64 9.55
C SER A 46 -7.00 4.98 10.05
N GLU A 47 -7.21 6.07 9.30
CA GLU A 47 -6.69 7.42 9.58
C GLU A 47 -7.67 8.31 10.38
N VAL A 48 -8.95 7.92 10.50
CA VAL A 48 -9.95 8.74 11.21
C VAL A 48 -9.83 8.53 12.71
N ALA A 49 -9.28 9.54 13.41
CA ALA A 49 -9.23 9.56 14.86
C ALA A 49 -10.63 9.58 15.48
N GLY A 50 -10.80 8.90 16.62
CA GLY A 50 -12.08 8.80 17.33
C GLY A 50 -12.90 7.55 16.96
N VAL A 51 -12.58 6.85 15.86
CA VAL A 51 -13.22 5.56 15.53
C VAL A 51 -13.04 4.54 16.65
N GLU A 52 -11.86 4.51 17.28
CA GLU A 52 -11.54 3.66 18.43
C GLU A 52 -12.46 3.90 19.64
N GLU A 53 -13.06 5.09 19.75
CA GLU A 53 -13.92 5.48 20.86
C GLU A 53 -15.35 4.99 20.68
N TRP A 54 -15.87 4.91 19.45
CA TRP A 54 -17.28 4.53 19.22
C TRP A 54 -17.47 3.14 18.63
N ILE A 55 -16.46 2.56 17.96
CA ILE A 55 -16.59 1.29 17.22
C ILE A 55 -17.01 0.11 18.11
N HIS A 56 -16.67 0.14 19.40
CA HIS A 56 -17.06 -0.90 20.35
C HIS A 56 -18.59 -0.99 20.54
N ARG A 57 -19.32 0.14 20.39
CA ARG A 57 -20.78 0.15 20.44
C ARG A 57 -21.38 -0.54 19.22
N ALA A 58 -20.78 -0.35 18.04
CA ALA A 58 -21.18 -1.04 16.82
C ALA A 58 -20.95 -2.57 16.93
N ILE A 59 -19.80 -2.99 17.47
CA ILE A 59 -19.52 -4.41 17.75
C ILE A 59 -20.57 -5.00 18.70
N ALA A 60 -20.95 -4.28 19.75
CA ALA A 60 -21.96 -4.74 20.71
C ALA A 60 -23.37 -4.78 20.12
N ALA A 61 -23.71 -3.86 19.23
CA ALA A 61 -25.01 -3.80 18.56
C ALA A 61 -25.18 -4.86 17.46
N GLU A 62 -24.08 -5.27 16.83
CA GLU A 62 -24.07 -6.28 15.76
C GLU A 62 -23.10 -7.43 16.09
N PRO A 63 -23.40 -8.25 17.13
CA PRO A 63 -22.45 -9.21 17.68
C PRO A 63 -22.04 -10.31 16.69
N ASP A 64 -22.83 -10.59 15.65
CA ASP A 64 -22.54 -11.61 14.64
C ASP A 64 -21.89 -11.04 13.37
N SER A 65 -21.84 -9.70 13.22
CA SER A 65 -21.30 -9.04 12.03
C SER A 65 -19.77 -9.01 12.05
N ALA A 66 -19.14 -9.36 10.93
CA ALA A 66 -17.69 -9.26 10.78
C ALA A 66 -17.22 -7.84 10.43
N LEU A 67 -18.11 -7.00 9.86
CA LEU A 67 -17.76 -5.68 9.38
C LEU A 67 -17.29 -4.71 10.49
N PRO A 68 -17.96 -4.59 11.66
CA PRO A 68 -17.46 -3.71 12.72
C PRO A 68 -16.14 -4.21 13.32
N LEU A 69 -15.88 -5.52 13.30
CA LEU A 69 -14.59 -6.11 13.68
C LEU A 69 -13.49 -5.74 12.69
N LEU A 70 -13.77 -5.80 11.38
CA LEU A 70 -12.82 -5.38 10.34
C LEU A 70 -12.47 -3.89 10.48
N VAL A 71 -13.47 -3.03 10.71
CA VAL A 71 -13.24 -1.59 10.92
C VAL A 71 -12.45 -1.33 12.20
N ALA A 72 -12.78 -2.01 13.30
CA ALA A 72 -12.01 -1.92 14.54
C ALA A 72 -10.56 -2.36 14.34
N GLY A 73 -10.32 -3.53 13.73
CA GLY A 73 -8.99 -4.02 13.43
C GLY A 73 -8.18 -3.03 12.59
N THR A 74 -8.81 -2.51 11.53
CA THR A 74 -8.21 -1.51 10.64
C THR A 74 -7.85 -0.22 11.37
N ARG A 75 -8.75 0.33 12.20
CA ARG A 75 -8.46 1.51 13.00
C ARG A 75 -7.35 1.27 14.00
N TYR A 76 -7.35 0.14 14.71
CA TYR A 76 -6.29 -0.16 15.69
C TYR A 76 -4.92 -0.34 15.03
N VAL A 77 -4.85 -0.80 13.78
CA VAL A 77 -3.60 -0.76 13.00
C VAL A 77 -3.17 0.68 12.77
N GLY A 78 -4.02 1.52 12.17
CA GLY A 78 -3.71 2.93 11.90
C GLY A 78 -3.29 3.70 13.17
N TRP A 79 -4.07 3.54 14.25
CA TRP A 79 -3.81 4.12 15.56
C TRP A 79 -2.49 3.64 16.19
N GLY A 80 -2.08 2.40 15.91
CA GLY A 80 -0.76 1.90 16.27
C GLY A 80 0.34 2.68 15.55
N TRP A 81 0.25 2.78 14.22
CA TRP A 81 1.26 3.46 13.41
C TRP A 81 1.37 4.96 13.72
N GLU A 82 0.28 5.61 14.11
CA GLU A 82 0.27 6.97 14.65
C GLU A 82 1.16 7.11 15.90
N ALA A 83 1.05 6.17 16.86
CA ALA A 83 1.85 6.21 18.09
C ALA A 83 3.35 5.99 17.86
N ARG A 84 3.71 5.10 16.91
CA ARG A 84 5.10 4.83 16.54
C ARG A 84 5.74 6.02 15.84
N THR A 85 4.92 6.85 15.17
CA THR A 85 5.33 7.83 14.15
C THR A 85 5.96 7.16 12.91
N GLY A 86 6.02 7.87 11.79
CA GLY A 86 6.67 7.39 10.56
C GLY A 86 8.21 7.31 10.65
N ALA A 87 8.81 7.66 11.80
CA ALA A 87 10.25 7.69 11.96
C ALA A 87 10.89 6.28 11.91
N ARG A 88 12.18 6.22 11.57
CA ARG A 88 12.98 4.98 11.68
C ARG A 88 12.98 4.48 13.13
N ALA A 89 13.07 3.16 13.32
CA ALA A 89 13.03 2.52 14.63
C ALA A 89 14.03 3.11 15.65
N THR A 90 15.19 3.58 15.20
CA THR A 90 16.23 4.24 16.02
C THR A 90 15.78 5.56 16.67
N HIS A 91 14.67 6.15 16.22
CA HIS A 91 14.13 7.43 16.70
C HIS A 91 12.80 7.27 17.45
N VAL A 92 12.39 6.04 17.76
CA VAL A 92 11.13 5.74 18.45
C VAL A 92 11.45 5.28 19.87
N SER A 93 10.81 5.91 20.86
CA SER A 93 11.03 5.55 22.27
C SER A 93 10.43 4.18 22.61
N ARG A 94 10.97 3.54 23.65
CA ARG A 94 10.44 2.26 24.15
C ARG A 94 8.95 2.33 24.50
N ALA A 95 8.51 3.41 25.13
CA ALA A 95 7.10 3.60 25.49
C ALA A 95 6.19 3.69 24.25
N GLN A 96 6.66 4.34 23.17
CA GLN A 96 5.93 4.38 21.90
C GLN A 96 5.84 2.99 21.26
N PHE A 97 6.90 2.17 21.33
CA PHE A 97 6.87 0.79 20.87
C PHE A 97 5.91 -0.10 21.67
N GLU A 98 5.84 0.08 23.00
CA GLU A 98 4.93 -0.66 23.85
C GLU A 98 3.47 -0.38 23.47
N VAL A 99 3.10 0.90 23.33
CA VAL A 99 1.77 1.32 22.87
C VAL A 99 1.48 0.85 21.45
N PHE A 100 2.46 0.94 20.54
CA PHE A 100 2.34 0.46 19.17
C PHE A 100 1.99 -1.03 19.13
N HIS A 101 2.79 -1.87 19.81
CA HIS A 101 2.56 -3.31 19.81
C HIS A 101 1.27 -3.71 20.53
N GLU A 102 0.90 -3.03 21.62
CA GLU A 102 -0.39 -3.26 22.28
C GLU A 102 -1.56 -3.05 21.30
N ARG A 103 -1.57 -1.91 20.61
CA ARG A 103 -2.62 -1.57 19.62
C ARG A 103 -2.65 -2.56 18.47
N LEU A 104 -1.49 -2.96 17.94
CA LEU A 104 -1.42 -3.95 16.87
C LEU A 104 -1.93 -5.33 17.31
N ARG A 105 -1.59 -5.82 18.51
CA ARG A 105 -2.12 -7.10 19.01
C ARG A 105 -3.64 -7.05 19.19
N ARG A 106 -4.16 -5.91 19.66
CA ARG A 106 -5.61 -5.70 19.74
C ARG A 106 -6.27 -5.66 18.37
N ALA A 107 -5.61 -5.06 17.37
CA ALA A 107 -6.05 -5.14 15.98
C ALA A 107 -6.14 -6.59 15.49
N GLU A 108 -5.10 -7.40 15.71
CA GLU A 108 -5.08 -8.79 15.25
C GLU A 108 -6.23 -9.61 15.85
N THR A 109 -6.62 -9.34 17.10
CA THR A 109 -7.78 -10.00 17.73
C THR A 109 -9.06 -9.77 16.94
N PHE A 110 -9.34 -8.52 16.57
CA PHE A 110 -10.52 -8.19 15.76
C PHE A 110 -10.41 -8.74 14.33
N LEU A 111 -9.24 -8.67 13.72
CA LEU A 111 -9.02 -9.11 12.34
C LEU A 111 -9.13 -10.63 12.20
N TYR A 112 -8.62 -11.41 13.15
CA TYR A 112 -8.78 -12.86 13.15
C TYR A 112 -10.26 -13.24 13.37
N ALA A 113 -10.96 -12.58 14.28
CA ALA A 113 -12.40 -12.80 14.47
C ALA A 113 -13.22 -12.44 13.22
N ALA A 114 -12.86 -11.37 12.51
CA ALA A 114 -13.47 -11.02 11.23
C ALA A 114 -13.20 -12.10 10.16
N ALA A 115 -11.94 -12.58 10.06
CA ALA A 115 -11.55 -13.62 9.11
C ALA A 115 -12.20 -14.99 9.39
N GLU A 116 -12.52 -15.29 10.65
CA GLU A 116 -13.22 -16.51 11.04
C GLU A 116 -14.70 -16.45 10.65
N ARG A 117 -15.35 -15.30 10.83
CA ARG A 117 -16.76 -15.08 10.47
C ARG A 117 -16.99 -14.99 8.98
N GLU A 118 -16.04 -14.40 8.27
CA GLU A 118 -16.10 -14.22 6.82
C GLU A 118 -14.85 -14.82 6.17
N PRO A 119 -14.79 -16.16 6.04
CA PRO A 119 -13.62 -16.84 5.51
C PRO A 119 -13.28 -16.43 4.08
N ASP A 120 -14.18 -15.89 3.29
CA ASP A 120 -13.91 -15.51 1.90
C ASP A 120 -13.40 -14.08 1.75
N TRP A 121 -13.36 -13.29 2.83
CA TRP A 121 -12.85 -11.92 2.78
C TRP A 121 -11.33 -11.88 2.65
N VAL A 122 -10.85 -11.00 1.78
CA VAL A 122 -9.46 -10.60 1.57
C VAL A 122 -9.02 -9.58 2.61
N SER A 123 -9.88 -8.60 2.93
CA SER A 123 -9.52 -7.43 3.74
C SER A 123 -8.89 -7.76 5.10
N PRO A 124 -9.41 -8.71 5.91
CA PRO A 124 -8.80 -9.05 7.19
C PRO A 124 -7.34 -9.52 7.04
N TRP A 125 -7.06 -10.36 6.05
CA TRP A 125 -5.72 -10.89 5.78
C TRP A 125 -4.79 -9.84 5.19
N GLN A 126 -5.32 -8.90 4.39
CA GLN A 126 -4.56 -7.76 3.89
C GLN A 126 -4.13 -6.84 5.04
N VAL A 127 -5.02 -6.53 5.98
CA VAL A 127 -4.68 -5.68 7.14
C VAL A 127 -3.74 -6.40 8.12
N LEU A 128 -3.90 -7.72 8.30
CA LEU A 128 -2.98 -8.56 9.08
C LEU A 128 -1.55 -8.57 8.54
N GLN A 129 -1.32 -8.35 7.25
CA GLN A 129 0.05 -8.18 6.73
C GLN A 129 0.69 -6.89 7.25
N THR A 130 -0.09 -5.80 7.31
CA THR A 130 0.36 -4.50 7.83
C THR A 130 0.67 -4.58 9.33
N SER A 131 -0.22 -5.19 10.14
CA SER A 131 0.06 -5.41 11.57
C SER A 131 1.24 -6.36 11.77
N GLY A 132 1.33 -7.41 10.95
CA GLY A 132 2.38 -8.42 11.04
C GLY A 132 3.78 -7.84 10.86
N ARG A 133 3.95 -6.94 9.88
CA ARG A 133 5.21 -6.22 9.70
C ARG A 133 5.55 -5.35 10.90
N GLY A 134 4.56 -4.64 11.46
CA GLY A 134 4.76 -3.81 12.65
C GLY A 134 5.10 -4.61 13.92
N LEU A 135 4.54 -5.82 14.05
CA LEU A 135 4.83 -6.77 15.13
C LEU A 135 6.06 -7.65 14.86
N GLU A 136 6.71 -7.49 13.71
CA GLU A 136 7.83 -8.31 13.25
C GLU A 136 7.53 -9.81 13.32
N VAL A 137 6.34 -10.21 12.87
CA VAL A 137 5.98 -11.64 12.80
C VAL A 137 6.97 -12.37 11.89
N GLY A 138 7.40 -13.56 12.31
CA GLY A 138 8.38 -14.33 11.54
C GLY A 138 7.93 -14.63 10.11
N PRO A 139 8.88 -14.94 9.21
CA PRO A 139 8.62 -15.08 7.76
C PRO A 139 7.53 -16.11 7.43
N VAL A 140 7.40 -17.18 8.23
CA VAL A 140 6.36 -18.20 8.06
C VAL A 140 4.96 -17.62 8.25
N VAL A 141 4.76 -16.77 9.27
CA VAL A 141 3.44 -16.15 9.54
C VAL A 141 3.13 -15.12 8.46
N ALA A 142 4.11 -14.30 8.09
CA ALA A 142 3.94 -13.31 7.04
C ALA A 142 3.60 -13.96 5.69
N GLN A 143 4.28 -15.05 5.33
CA GLN A 143 4.00 -15.84 4.14
C GLN A 143 2.57 -16.40 4.16
N ARG A 144 2.14 -17.03 5.26
CA ARG A 144 0.78 -17.58 5.37
C ARG A 144 -0.32 -16.52 5.23
N ARG A 145 -0.10 -15.32 5.79
CA ARG A 145 -1.03 -14.18 5.65
C ARG A 145 -1.10 -13.69 4.20
N PHE A 146 0.05 -13.61 3.52
CA PHE A 146 0.09 -13.29 2.10
C PHE A 146 -0.62 -14.33 1.24
N GLU A 147 -0.34 -15.63 1.44
CA GLU A 147 -1.00 -16.73 0.73
C GLU A 147 -2.50 -16.77 0.97
N ALA A 148 -2.97 -16.38 2.17
CA ALA A 148 -4.38 -16.25 2.45
C ALA A 148 -5.05 -15.20 1.53
N VAL A 149 -4.41 -14.06 1.29
CA VAL A 149 -4.92 -13.10 0.31
C VAL A 149 -4.88 -13.67 -1.11
N VAL A 150 -3.72 -14.20 -1.54
CA VAL A 150 -3.52 -14.68 -2.92
C VAL A 150 -4.46 -15.83 -3.30
N ARG A 151 -4.88 -16.67 -2.34
CA ARG A 151 -5.89 -17.71 -2.60
C ARG A 151 -7.27 -17.15 -2.96
N ARG A 152 -7.60 -15.94 -2.51
CA ARG A 152 -8.90 -15.28 -2.69
C ARG A 152 -8.87 -14.26 -3.83
N ASP A 153 -7.78 -13.49 -3.89
CA ASP A 153 -7.48 -12.55 -4.96
C ASP A 153 -5.99 -12.68 -5.35
N PRO A 154 -5.68 -13.49 -6.39
CA PRO A 154 -4.30 -13.75 -6.81
C PRO A 154 -3.51 -12.53 -7.24
N PHE A 155 -4.18 -11.42 -7.60
CA PHE A 155 -3.52 -10.23 -8.14
C PHE A 155 -3.75 -8.98 -7.29
N HIS A 156 -4.14 -9.17 -6.02
CA HIS A 156 -4.37 -8.07 -5.07
C HIS A 156 -3.12 -7.21 -4.86
N LEU A 157 -3.08 -6.03 -5.46
CA LEU A 157 -1.89 -5.18 -5.51
C LEU A 157 -1.34 -4.86 -4.12
N ARG A 158 -2.20 -4.41 -3.18
CA ARG A 158 -1.73 -3.99 -1.86
C ARG A 158 -1.11 -5.14 -1.06
N ALA A 159 -1.58 -6.36 -1.23
CA ALA A 159 -1.03 -7.53 -0.53
C ALA A 159 0.36 -7.85 -1.07
N HIS A 160 0.54 -7.81 -2.38
CA HIS A 160 1.86 -7.96 -2.98
C HIS A 160 2.81 -6.83 -2.57
N GLN A 161 2.34 -5.58 -2.47
CA GLN A 161 3.15 -4.48 -1.93
C GLN A 161 3.57 -4.72 -0.48
N GLN A 162 2.65 -5.19 0.39
CA GLN A 162 2.98 -5.50 1.79
C GLN A 162 4.00 -6.63 1.89
N HIS A 163 3.84 -7.69 1.08
CA HIS A 163 4.78 -8.81 1.06
C HIS A 163 6.14 -8.42 0.46
N LEU A 164 6.18 -7.56 -0.57
CA LEU A 164 7.42 -6.99 -1.09
C LEU A 164 8.21 -6.28 0.02
N GLN A 165 7.53 -5.47 0.83
CA GLN A 165 8.15 -4.81 1.99
C GLN A 165 8.67 -5.82 3.01
N GLN A 166 7.94 -6.91 3.26
CA GLN A 166 8.37 -7.95 4.21
C GLN A 166 9.69 -8.61 3.81
N VAL A 167 9.92 -8.80 2.50
CA VAL A 167 11.15 -9.41 1.98
C VAL A 167 12.25 -8.40 1.66
N CYS A 168 12.02 -7.10 1.91
CA CYS A 168 13.08 -6.10 1.83
C CYS A 168 14.15 -6.35 2.89
N ARG A 169 15.39 -5.96 2.56
CA ARG A 169 16.55 -6.03 3.47
C ARG A 169 16.31 -5.39 4.84
N LYS A 170 15.64 -4.24 4.88
CA LYS A 170 15.31 -3.50 6.10
C LYS A 170 14.35 -4.26 7.06
N TRP A 171 13.76 -5.36 6.61
CA TRP A 171 12.85 -6.22 7.37
C TRP A 171 13.36 -7.67 7.48
N GLY A 172 14.67 -7.88 7.27
CA GLY A 172 15.33 -9.18 7.44
C GLY A 172 15.39 -10.07 6.19
N GLY A 173 14.93 -9.58 5.03
CA GLY A 173 15.14 -10.23 3.74
C GLY A 173 16.41 -9.75 3.02
N SER A 174 16.39 -9.77 1.69
CA SER A 174 17.52 -9.37 0.84
C SER A 174 17.07 -8.70 -0.45
N HIS A 175 17.97 -7.98 -1.12
CA HIS A 175 17.68 -7.38 -2.43
C HIS A 175 17.39 -8.46 -3.48
N GLU A 176 18.09 -9.60 -3.42
CA GLU A 176 17.85 -10.73 -4.33
C GLU A 176 16.44 -11.29 -4.17
N GLU A 177 16.01 -11.59 -2.94
CA GLU A 177 14.66 -12.09 -2.66
C GLU A 177 13.57 -11.08 -3.07
N MET A 178 13.79 -9.79 -2.77
CA MET A 178 12.86 -8.72 -3.13
C MET A 178 12.69 -8.59 -4.65
N HIS A 179 13.78 -8.54 -5.41
CA HIS A 179 13.74 -8.47 -6.88
C HIS A 179 13.16 -9.73 -7.50
N ALA A 180 13.51 -10.92 -6.97
CA ALA A 180 12.95 -12.18 -7.41
C ALA A 180 11.42 -12.24 -7.18
N PHE A 181 10.95 -11.84 -6.01
CA PHE A 181 9.52 -11.77 -5.69
C PHE A 181 8.77 -10.79 -6.60
N ALA A 182 9.30 -9.58 -6.79
CA ALA A 182 8.71 -8.58 -7.67
C ALA A 182 8.55 -9.09 -9.11
N ARG A 183 9.63 -9.67 -9.66
CA ARG A 183 9.65 -10.21 -11.01
C ARG A 183 8.72 -11.41 -11.17
N ALA A 184 8.72 -12.34 -10.22
CA ALA A 184 7.85 -13.51 -10.25
C ALA A 184 6.38 -13.12 -10.17
N SER A 185 6.03 -12.14 -9.33
CA SER A 185 4.67 -11.64 -9.18
C SER A 185 4.16 -10.97 -10.47
N MET A 186 4.99 -10.14 -11.09
CA MET A 186 4.69 -9.53 -12.39
C MET A 186 4.47 -10.59 -13.49
N LEU A 187 5.34 -11.60 -13.58
CA LEU A 187 5.23 -12.62 -14.64
C LEU A 187 4.06 -13.58 -14.46
N LYS A 188 3.63 -13.85 -13.23
CA LYS A 188 2.45 -14.68 -12.95
C LYS A 188 1.14 -13.96 -13.24
N ALA A 189 1.15 -12.63 -13.25
CA ALA A 189 -0.03 -11.84 -13.55
C ALA A 189 -0.28 -11.74 -15.07
N PRO A 190 -1.55 -11.62 -15.49
CA PRO A 190 -1.89 -11.25 -16.86
C PRO A 190 -1.24 -9.91 -17.24
N GLU A 191 -0.92 -9.74 -18.52
CA GLU A 191 -0.47 -8.45 -19.05
C GLU A 191 -1.58 -7.39 -18.90
N GLY A 192 -1.19 -6.15 -18.58
CA GLY A 192 -2.11 -5.10 -18.15
C GLY A 192 -2.46 -5.16 -16.65
N SER A 193 -1.85 -6.06 -15.88
CA SER A 193 -1.98 -6.06 -14.41
C SER A 193 -1.17 -4.94 -13.76
N LEU A 194 -1.61 -4.47 -12.60
CA LEU A 194 -0.87 -3.53 -11.75
C LEU A 194 0.37 -4.16 -11.10
N LEU A 195 0.52 -5.49 -11.09
CA LEU A 195 1.63 -6.17 -10.41
C LEU A 195 3.02 -5.88 -11.03
N GLY A 196 3.09 -5.34 -12.25
CA GLY A 196 4.35 -4.81 -12.79
C GLY A 196 4.92 -3.67 -11.95
N GLN A 197 4.09 -2.92 -11.22
CA GLN A 197 4.52 -1.87 -10.30
C GLN A 197 5.53 -2.38 -9.26
N LEU A 198 5.45 -3.65 -8.85
CA LEU A 198 6.35 -4.22 -7.84
C LEU A 198 7.82 -4.16 -8.27
N VAL A 199 8.11 -4.25 -9.58
CA VAL A 199 9.47 -4.11 -10.11
C VAL A 199 9.98 -2.69 -9.92
N ALA A 200 9.16 -1.68 -10.23
CA ALA A 200 9.51 -0.29 -9.97
C ALA A 200 9.74 -0.03 -8.47
N LEU A 201 8.89 -0.57 -7.60
CA LEU A 201 9.05 -0.45 -6.15
C LEU A 201 10.31 -1.14 -5.64
N ALA A 202 10.63 -2.34 -6.13
CA ALA A 202 11.87 -3.04 -5.74
C ALA A 202 13.13 -2.24 -6.13
N HIS A 203 13.14 -1.60 -7.30
CA HIS A 203 14.24 -0.74 -7.69
C HIS A 203 14.31 0.55 -6.86
N ILE A 204 13.16 1.17 -6.54
CA ILE A 204 13.12 2.34 -5.65
C ILE A 204 13.62 1.98 -4.24
N GLU A 205 13.21 0.84 -3.69
CA GLU A 205 13.66 0.38 -2.36
C GLU A 205 15.16 0.07 -2.33
N HIS A 206 15.70 -0.57 -3.38
CA HIS A 206 17.15 -0.78 -3.47
C HIS A 206 17.88 0.57 -3.63
N TRP A 207 17.36 1.50 -4.42
CA TRP A 207 17.90 2.85 -4.54
C TRP A 207 17.92 3.59 -3.20
N LEU A 208 16.90 3.42 -2.35
CA LEU A 208 16.83 3.98 -1.00
C LEU A 208 17.82 3.34 -0.01
N ASP A 209 18.33 2.14 -0.29
CA ASP A 209 19.35 1.45 0.53
C ASP A 209 20.80 1.85 0.13
N LEU A 210 20.95 2.68 -0.91
CA LEU A 210 22.23 3.14 -1.44
C LEU A 210 22.40 4.65 -1.21
N ASP A 211 23.64 5.07 -0.98
CA ASP A 211 24.00 6.47 -0.76
C ASP A 211 24.87 7.06 -1.89
N GLY A 212 24.81 8.38 -2.07
CA GLY A 212 25.70 9.12 -2.96
C GLY A 212 25.60 8.69 -4.42
N GLU A 213 26.74 8.60 -5.12
CA GLU A 213 26.77 8.25 -6.54
C GLU A 213 26.31 6.80 -6.82
N ALA A 214 26.43 5.91 -5.83
CA ALA A 214 26.07 4.50 -5.99
C ALA A 214 24.58 4.32 -6.32
N CYS A 215 23.70 5.14 -5.75
CA CYS A 215 22.27 5.06 -6.03
C CYS A 215 21.95 5.49 -7.48
N ALA A 216 22.61 6.52 -7.99
CA ALA A 216 22.46 6.97 -9.38
C ALA A 216 23.05 5.96 -10.37
N GLN A 217 24.24 5.42 -10.09
CA GLN A 217 24.89 4.40 -10.90
C GLN A 217 24.02 3.13 -10.99
N TYR A 218 23.46 2.68 -9.88
CA TYR A 218 22.56 1.54 -9.83
C TYR A 218 21.32 1.76 -10.71
N MET A 219 20.60 2.86 -10.50
CA MET A 219 19.33 3.09 -11.20
C MET A 219 19.52 3.29 -12.71
N ARG A 220 20.67 3.84 -13.13
CA ARG A 220 21.04 4.00 -14.55
C ARG A 220 21.63 2.73 -15.19
N GLY A 221 21.78 1.65 -14.42
CA GLY A 221 22.26 0.37 -14.94
C GLY A 221 21.38 -0.15 -16.07
N SER A 222 22.00 -0.67 -17.13
CA SER A 222 21.27 -1.15 -18.32
C SER A 222 20.28 -2.27 -18.01
N ASP A 223 20.61 -3.13 -17.04
CA ASP A 223 19.73 -4.20 -16.58
C ASP A 223 18.51 -3.67 -15.80
N VAL A 224 18.70 -2.62 -14.99
CA VAL A 224 17.60 -1.95 -14.26
C VAL A 224 16.67 -1.21 -15.22
N VAL A 225 17.22 -0.49 -16.20
CA VAL A 225 16.41 0.17 -17.22
C VAL A 225 15.60 -0.85 -18.02
N ARG A 226 16.23 -1.99 -18.38
CA ARG A 226 15.55 -3.06 -19.13
C ARG A 226 14.41 -3.69 -18.33
N SER A 227 14.62 -4.00 -17.05
CA SER A 227 13.57 -4.57 -16.19
C SER A 227 12.43 -3.58 -15.96
N LEU A 228 12.72 -2.30 -15.77
CA LEU A 228 11.69 -1.25 -15.65
C LEU A 228 10.84 -1.14 -16.92
N ARG A 229 11.46 -1.15 -18.10
CA ARG A 229 10.75 -1.13 -19.40
C ARG A 229 9.85 -2.35 -19.57
N GLU A 230 10.38 -3.56 -19.36
CA GLU A 230 9.61 -4.81 -19.40
C GLU A 230 8.39 -4.72 -18.47
N ALA A 231 8.59 -4.24 -17.25
CA ALA A 231 7.52 -4.13 -16.26
C ALA A 231 6.47 -3.09 -16.61
N ALA A 232 6.87 -1.94 -17.15
CA ALA A 232 5.95 -0.89 -17.56
C ALA A 232 5.10 -1.31 -18.76
N ASP A 233 5.71 -1.91 -19.79
CA ASP A 233 5.03 -2.37 -21.01
C ASP A 233 4.08 -3.54 -20.73
N ARG A 234 4.36 -4.39 -19.74
CA ARG A 234 3.44 -5.44 -19.26
C ARG A 234 2.37 -4.92 -18.30
N SER A 235 2.44 -3.68 -17.86
CA SER A 235 1.59 -3.10 -16.81
C SER A 235 0.90 -1.82 -17.30
N VAL A 236 1.21 -0.66 -16.71
CA VAL A 236 0.52 0.62 -16.94
C VAL A 236 0.62 1.15 -18.37
N LEU A 237 1.58 0.67 -19.17
CA LEU A 237 1.75 1.03 -20.58
C LEU A 237 1.23 -0.06 -21.54
N HIS A 238 0.72 -1.17 -21.01
CA HIS A 238 0.12 -2.24 -21.82
C HIS A 238 -1.20 -1.77 -22.45
N ALA A 239 -1.48 -2.18 -23.70
CA ALA A 239 -2.71 -1.80 -24.39
C ALA A 239 -3.98 -2.32 -23.70
N GLY A 240 -3.88 -3.47 -23.02
CA GLY A 240 -4.97 -4.07 -22.24
C GLY A 240 -5.05 -3.58 -20.79
N PHE A 241 -4.27 -2.57 -20.39
CA PHE A 241 -4.33 -2.01 -19.04
C PHE A 241 -5.69 -1.36 -18.78
N ALA A 242 -6.47 -1.93 -17.88
CA ALA A 242 -7.77 -1.40 -17.51
C ALA A 242 -7.63 -0.22 -16.54
N ALA A 243 -8.49 0.79 -16.70
CA ALA A 243 -8.63 1.83 -15.69
C ALA A 243 -9.24 1.22 -14.42
N GLY A 244 -8.62 1.47 -13.28
CA GLY A 244 -9.08 0.97 -11.99
C GLY A 244 -8.24 1.50 -10.83
N ASP A 245 -8.63 1.09 -9.63
CA ASP A 245 -7.96 1.45 -8.38
C ASP A 245 -6.47 1.11 -8.42
N GLY A 246 -5.64 2.04 -7.93
CA GLY A 246 -4.18 1.87 -7.92
C GLY A 246 -3.47 2.30 -9.20
N ARG A 247 -4.18 2.60 -10.30
CA ARG A 247 -3.59 3.14 -11.54
C ARG A 247 -2.72 4.37 -11.28
N VAL A 248 -3.26 5.37 -10.57
CA VAL A 248 -2.54 6.63 -10.27
C VAL A 248 -1.23 6.33 -9.55
N GLN A 249 -1.30 5.49 -8.51
CA GLN A 249 -0.13 5.10 -7.72
C GLN A 249 0.91 4.35 -8.56
N ALA A 250 0.47 3.41 -9.40
CA ALA A 250 1.35 2.64 -10.27
C ALA A 250 2.05 3.53 -11.31
N CYS A 251 1.31 4.40 -12.00
CA CYS A 251 1.88 5.36 -12.94
C CYS A 251 2.89 6.30 -12.26
N ASN A 252 2.56 6.83 -11.07
CA ASN A 252 3.49 7.67 -10.29
C ASN A 252 4.76 6.90 -9.86
N SER A 253 4.64 5.59 -9.57
CA SER A 253 5.78 4.74 -9.22
C SER A 253 6.73 4.51 -10.39
N PHE A 254 6.18 4.20 -11.57
CA PHE A 254 6.97 4.07 -12.78
C PHE A 254 7.57 5.42 -13.21
N ALA A 255 6.82 6.52 -13.13
CA ALA A 255 7.31 7.86 -13.46
C ALA A 255 8.52 8.23 -12.60
N MET A 256 8.46 8.01 -11.28
CA MET A 256 9.60 8.22 -10.39
C MET A 256 10.77 7.30 -10.76
N ALA A 257 10.55 6.01 -10.94
CA ALA A 257 11.63 5.05 -11.24
C ALA A 257 12.36 5.39 -12.56
N PHE A 258 11.64 5.67 -13.64
CA PHE A 258 12.25 6.05 -14.92
C PHE A 258 12.94 7.41 -14.87
N ALA A 259 12.39 8.36 -14.14
CA ALA A 259 13.02 9.67 -13.98
C ALA A 259 14.35 9.56 -13.21
N LEU A 260 14.43 8.72 -12.18
CA LEU A 260 15.68 8.38 -11.49
C LEU A 260 16.65 7.62 -12.41
N ALA A 261 16.15 6.73 -13.26
CA ALA A 261 16.94 5.96 -14.23
C ALA A 261 17.46 6.81 -15.41
N GLY A 262 16.98 8.04 -15.58
CA GLY A 262 17.34 8.91 -16.69
C GLY A 262 16.69 8.53 -18.03
N ASP A 263 15.72 7.61 -18.02
CA ASP A 263 15.00 7.17 -19.21
C ASP A 263 13.84 8.12 -19.50
N LYS A 264 14.17 9.25 -20.13
CA LYS A 264 13.22 10.35 -20.36
C LYS A 264 11.99 9.93 -21.18
N GLU A 265 12.16 9.03 -22.13
CA GLU A 265 11.07 8.57 -23.00
C GLU A 265 9.99 7.84 -22.18
N TYR A 266 10.40 6.84 -21.40
CA TYR A 266 9.47 6.07 -20.57
C TYR A 266 8.96 6.90 -19.39
N ALA A 267 9.79 7.76 -18.81
CA ALA A 267 9.35 8.69 -17.78
C ALA A 267 8.19 9.58 -18.27
N ARG A 268 8.33 10.19 -19.46
CA ARG A 268 7.27 11.02 -20.06
C ARG A 268 5.99 10.22 -20.29
N ARG A 269 6.07 9.02 -20.88
CA ARG A 269 4.90 8.15 -21.07
C ARG A 269 4.17 7.87 -19.74
N CYS A 270 4.91 7.63 -18.66
CA CYS A 270 4.33 7.37 -17.34
C CYS A 270 3.75 8.65 -16.69
N PHE A 271 4.40 9.81 -16.85
CA PHE A 271 3.85 11.09 -16.42
C PHE A 271 2.57 11.46 -17.17
N ASP A 272 2.54 11.28 -18.50
CA ASP A 272 1.34 11.49 -19.31
C ASP A 272 0.21 10.56 -18.84
N ALA A 273 0.55 9.30 -18.52
CA ALA A 273 -0.41 8.34 -18.00
C ALA A 273 -1.00 8.75 -16.64
N THR A 274 -0.37 9.61 -15.83
CA THR A 274 -1.01 10.08 -14.59
C THR A 274 -2.18 11.03 -14.85
N GLY A 275 -2.26 11.65 -16.04
CA GLY A 275 -3.23 12.72 -16.31
C GLY A 275 -3.03 13.95 -15.44
N GLY A 276 -1.82 14.15 -14.90
CA GLY A 276 -1.51 15.22 -13.95
C GLY A 276 -1.89 14.92 -12.49
N VAL A 277 -2.42 13.72 -12.22
CA VAL A 277 -2.80 13.31 -10.87
C VAL A 277 -1.57 12.80 -10.11
N VAL A 278 -1.32 13.39 -8.94
CA VAL A 278 -0.16 13.08 -8.10
C VAL A 278 -0.61 12.36 -6.84
N SER A 279 -0.04 11.18 -6.60
CA SER A 279 -0.14 10.45 -5.33
C SER A 279 1.01 10.84 -4.39
N GLU A 280 0.79 10.82 -3.08
CA GLU A 280 1.84 11.11 -2.08
C GLU A 280 2.98 10.08 -2.15
N PHE A 281 2.65 8.79 -2.17
CA PHE A 281 3.60 7.73 -2.48
C PHE A 281 3.77 7.59 -4.00
N PRO A 282 5.00 7.42 -4.52
CA PRO A 282 6.27 7.32 -3.79
C PRO A 282 7.00 8.65 -3.56
N TRP A 283 6.46 9.78 -4.02
CA TRP A 283 7.16 11.06 -4.03
C TRP A 283 7.59 11.60 -2.67
N TYR A 284 6.95 11.16 -1.58
CA TYR A 284 7.40 11.48 -0.22
C TYR A 284 8.84 11.01 0.04
N TYR A 285 9.35 9.99 -0.68
CA TYR A 285 10.73 9.54 -0.59
C TYR A 285 11.75 10.59 -1.07
N ILE A 286 11.34 11.46 -2.00
CA ILE A 286 12.16 12.56 -2.49
C ILE A 286 11.96 13.80 -1.64
N ASN A 287 10.70 14.15 -1.35
CA ASN A 287 10.36 15.29 -0.52
C ASN A 287 9.10 14.98 0.29
N GLY A 288 9.28 14.57 1.54
CA GLY A 288 8.17 14.26 2.44
C GLY A 288 7.32 15.47 2.83
N GLY A 289 7.87 16.69 2.77
CA GLY A 289 7.13 17.92 3.08
C GLY A 289 6.30 18.43 1.90
N ASP A 290 6.74 18.16 0.66
CA ASP A 290 6.01 18.51 -0.56
C ASP A 290 6.23 17.46 -1.67
N PRO A 291 5.50 16.34 -1.62
CA PRO A 291 5.54 15.30 -2.67
C PRO A 291 5.13 15.85 -4.05
N VAL A 292 4.28 16.89 -4.10
CA VAL A 292 3.81 17.50 -5.34
C VAL A 292 4.93 18.30 -6.01
N ALA A 293 5.74 19.03 -5.24
CA ALA A 293 6.94 19.69 -5.76
C ALA A 293 7.93 18.68 -6.33
N ALA A 294 8.17 17.56 -5.63
CA ALA A 294 9.03 16.49 -6.15
C ALA A 294 8.53 15.97 -7.51
N TYR A 295 7.24 15.63 -7.61
CA TYR A 295 6.61 15.23 -8.87
C TYR A 295 6.82 16.27 -9.98
N ARG A 296 6.52 17.54 -9.72
CA ARG A 296 6.59 18.63 -10.72
C ARG A 296 8.01 18.87 -11.22
N ASN A 297 9.01 18.77 -10.33
CA ASN A 297 10.41 18.96 -10.67
C ASN A 297 10.90 17.85 -11.62
N TYR A 298 10.58 16.59 -11.32
CA TYR A 298 10.96 15.47 -12.19
C TYR A 298 10.16 15.44 -13.49
N ARG A 299 8.88 15.80 -13.47
CA ARG A 299 8.08 15.94 -14.69
C ARG A 299 8.68 16.98 -15.64
N SER A 300 9.04 18.14 -15.12
CA SER A 300 9.69 19.21 -15.90
C SER A 300 11.04 18.77 -16.45
N SER A 301 11.86 18.04 -15.69
CA SER A 301 13.22 17.64 -16.10
C SER A 301 13.26 16.63 -17.25
N VAL A 302 12.15 15.89 -17.45
CA VAL A 302 12.00 14.95 -18.57
C VAL A 302 11.21 15.53 -19.75
N GLY A 303 10.75 16.79 -19.66
CA GLY A 303 10.02 17.48 -20.73
C GLY A 303 8.57 17.00 -20.90
N ALA A 304 7.90 16.67 -19.80
CA ALA A 304 6.51 16.20 -19.74
C ALA A 304 5.56 17.24 -19.12
#